data_AF-A0A6A5QQF7-F1
#
_entry.id   AF-A0A6A5QQF7-F1
#
_cell.length_a   1.000
_cell.length_b   1.000
_cell.length_c   1.000
_cell.angle_alpha   90.00
_cell.angle_beta   90.00
_cell.angle_gamma   90.00
#
_symmetry.space_group_name_H-M   'P 1'
#
loop_
_entity.id
_entity.type
_entity.pdbx_description
1 polymer ?
#
loop_
_entity_poly.entity_id
_entity_poly.type
_entity_poly.pdbx_seq_one_letter_code
_entity_poly.pdbx_strand_id
1 'polypeptide(L)'
;MLRAAMVAIDGQYSNDAETKRISRLLHDRCIKMLNKREREPMSEPDRLCDHQTVFLVEILSQYRARRAAKTLSPRFGTLCHKVAENFRQTSLRLFDIVHSLPRHENVSLTHWIKWIELATWQHLLASCYILESQQATLLGREPSPSLFFDSGMELPFPTHSSVWDTATLAEWAIAAKQNSSPPLYVYEVTPGSLLLPCDTFQSSALLAAHYSHVDTNLAYFNAPTVEEVDHILDDSFVTKQKLLTAKLLQVTPIRALLAVSGESWILSEKVASSQQFAVFKNTLRTWASQIWTPSTNSSQSVASKDALKIAVDILQLVMGKQAQCCELNMGSDMGVYFASLVLWTITTTASTR
;
A
#
# COMPACT_ATOMS: atom_id res chain seq x y z
N MET A 1 -17.70 17.00 0.17
CA MET A 1 -16.39 16.73 -0.44
C MET A 1 -16.07 15.24 -0.42
N LEU A 2 -16.06 14.59 0.75
CA LEU A 2 -15.82 13.15 0.89
C LEU A 2 -16.61 12.28 -0.10
N ARG A 3 -17.94 12.43 -0.17
CA ARG A 3 -18.78 11.70 -1.13
C ARG A 3 -18.33 11.89 -2.59
N ALA A 4 -17.90 13.09 -2.96
CA ALA A 4 -17.40 13.35 -4.32
C ALA A 4 -16.06 12.66 -4.58
N ALA A 5 -15.18 12.59 -3.58
CA ALA A 5 -13.93 11.83 -3.66
C ALA A 5 -14.19 10.31 -3.76
N MET A 6 -15.17 9.78 -3.01
CA MET A 6 -15.59 8.37 -3.09
C MET A 6 -16.13 8.03 -4.48
N VAL A 7 -17.05 8.87 -5.02
CA VAL A 7 -17.59 8.70 -6.39
C VAL A 7 -16.49 8.84 -7.44
N ALA A 8 -15.52 9.74 -7.23
CA ALA A 8 -14.38 9.85 -8.12
C ALA A 8 -13.54 8.56 -8.12
N ILE A 9 -13.30 7.93 -6.98
CA ILE A 9 -12.60 6.63 -6.93
C ILE A 9 -13.37 5.56 -7.69
N ASP A 10 -14.64 5.36 -7.35
CA ASP A 10 -15.48 4.35 -7.98
C ASP A 10 -15.53 4.50 -9.51
N GLY A 11 -15.72 5.74 -9.99
CA GLY A 11 -15.78 6.02 -11.42
C GLY A 11 -14.48 5.72 -12.20
N GLN A 12 -13.33 5.54 -11.54
CA GLN A 12 -12.11 5.08 -12.23
C GLN A 12 -12.14 3.59 -12.60
N TYR A 13 -13.01 2.80 -11.96
CA TYR A 13 -13.16 1.37 -12.19
C TYR A 13 -14.32 1.02 -13.11
N SER A 14 -15.14 2.00 -13.48
CA SER A 14 -16.15 1.83 -14.53
C SER A 14 -15.48 1.49 -15.87
N ASN A 15 -16.12 0.67 -16.71
CA ASN A 15 -15.68 0.44 -18.09
C ASN A 15 -16.12 1.58 -19.05
N ASP A 16 -17.01 2.47 -18.60
CA ASP A 16 -17.51 3.58 -19.39
C ASP A 16 -16.53 4.78 -19.38
N ALA A 17 -16.17 5.25 -20.57
CA ALA A 17 -15.23 6.35 -20.77
C ALA A 17 -15.78 7.69 -20.24
N GLU A 18 -17.09 7.90 -20.32
CA GLU A 18 -17.73 9.13 -19.83
C GLU A 18 -17.70 9.17 -18.31
N THR A 19 -18.02 8.06 -17.64
CA THR A 19 -17.89 7.90 -16.19
C THR A 19 -16.46 8.18 -15.71
N LYS A 20 -15.43 7.67 -16.41
CA LYS A 20 -14.01 7.99 -16.11
C LYS A 20 -13.69 9.47 -16.31
N ARG A 21 -14.32 10.14 -17.28
CA ARG A 21 -14.17 11.59 -17.51
C ARG A 21 -14.78 12.38 -16.36
N ILE A 22 -15.99 12.04 -15.92
CA ILE A 22 -16.69 12.66 -14.80
C ILE A 22 -15.90 12.47 -13.50
N SER A 23 -15.39 11.27 -13.25
CA SER A 23 -14.55 10.97 -12.09
C SER A 23 -13.32 11.91 -12.02
N ARG A 24 -12.59 12.10 -13.13
CA ARG A 24 -11.46 13.04 -13.18
C ARG A 24 -11.88 14.49 -12.91
N LEU A 25 -13.04 14.91 -13.41
CA LEU A 25 -13.58 16.25 -13.13
C LEU A 25 -13.93 16.43 -11.64
N LEU A 26 -14.48 15.40 -11.00
CA LEU A 26 -14.76 15.41 -9.56
C LEU A 26 -13.47 15.47 -8.73
N HIS A 27 -12.44 14.73 -9.12
CA HIS A 27 -11.11 14.79 -8.51
C HIS A 27 -10.52 16.21 -8.60
N ASP A 28 -10.49 16.82 -9.79
CA ASP A 28 -10.01 18.19 -10.00
C ASP A 28 -10.78 19.21 -9.15
N ARG A 29 -12.12 19.04 -9.04
CA ARG A 29 -12.96 19.90 -8.19
C ARG A 29 -12.63 19.73 -6.71
N CYS A 30 -12.40 18.50 -6.23
CA CYS A 30 -11.99 18.26 -4.85
C CYS A 30 -10.65 18.93 -4.53
N ILE A 31 -9.65 18.80 -5.42
CA ILE A 31 -8.36 19.50 -5.28
C ILE A 31 -8.55 21.01 -5.20
N LYS A 32 -9.35 21.60 -6.09
CA LYS A 32 -9.62 23.06 -6.08
C LYS A 32 -10.27 23.51 -4.78
N MET A 33 -11.25 22.77 -4.27
CA MET A 33 -11.93 23.10 -3.01
C MET A 33 -11.00 22.97 -1.81
N LEU A 34 -10.19 21.91 -1.78
CA LEU A 34 -9.15 21.71 -0.78
C LEU A 34 -8.17 22.89 -0.77
N ASN A 35 -7.66 23.30 -1.95
CA ASN A 35 -6.74 24.42 -2.08
C ASN A 35 -7.37 25.76 -1.65
N LYS A 36 -8.67 25.93 -1.86
CA LYS A 36 -9.39 27.13 -1.41
C LYS A 36 -9.44 27.19 0.12
N ARG A 37 -9.80 26.08 0.78
CA ARG A 37 -9.87 26.00 2.25
C ARG A 37 -8.54 26.23 2.96
N GLU A 38 -7.43 25.91 2.32
CA GLU A 38 -6.10 26.13 2.90
C GLU A 38 -5.68 27.61 2.85
N ARG A 39 -6.18 28.37 1.87
CA ARG A 39 -5.84 29.79 1.69
C ARG A 39 -6.77 30.73 2.45
N GLU A 40 -8.01 30.31 2.64
CA GLU A 40 -9.03 31.09 3.35
C GLU A 40 -9.09 30.59 4.80
N PRO A 41 -8.78 31.43 5.80
CA PRO A 41 -8.89 31.03 7.20
C PRO A 41 -10.36 30.70 7.50
N MET A 42 -10.66 29.41 7.54
CA MET A 42 -11.98 28.90 7.91
C MET A 42 -12.15 29.07 9.42
N SER A 43 -13.31 29.60 9.85
CA SER A 43 -13.64 29.68 11.28
C SER A 43 -13.90 28.32 11.92
N GLU A 44 -14.13 27.28 11.11
CA GLU A 44 -14.41 25.93 11.58
C GLU A 44 -13.15 25.05 11.55
N PRO A 45 -12.91 24.21 12.58
CA PRO A 45 -11.82 23.26 12.58
C PRO A 45 -12.02 22.16 11.52
N ASP A 46 -10.90 21.63 11.00
CA ASP A 46 -10.96 20.53 10.02
C ASP A 46 -11.66 19.30 10.58
N ARG A 47 -12.63 18.79 9.83
CA ARG A 47 -13.41 17.61 10.22
C ARG A 47 -12.67 16.34 9.80
N LEU A 48 -12.94 15.22 10.47
CA LEU A 48 -12.40 13.91 10.10
C LEU A 48 -12.63 13.57 8.61
N CYS A 49 -13.81 13.90 8.08
CA CYS A 49 -14.14 13.69 6.67
C CYS A 49 -13.27 14.51 5.69
N ASP A 50 -12.72 15.64 6.13
CA ASP A 50 -11.82 16.44 5.29
C ASP A 50 -10.48 15.71 5.12
N HIS A 51 -9.96 15.11 6.19
CA HIS A 51 -8.75 14.28 6.19
C HIS A 51 -8.93 13.00 5.35
N GLN A 52 -10.07 12.32 5.48
CA GLN A 52 -10.43 11.20 4.59
C GLN A 52 -10.47 11.65 3.12
N THR A 53 -11.00 12.84 2.84
CA THR A 53 -11.02 13.36 1.48
C THR A 53 -9.59 13.63 0.96
N VAL A 54 -8.71 14.22 1.78
CA VAL A 54 -7.30 14.44 1.43
C VAL A 54 -6.65 13.13 1.02
N PHE A 55 -6.80 12.09 1.83
CA PHE A 55 -6.26 10.76 1.53
C PHE A 55 -6.77 10.19 0.19
N LEU A 56 -8.09 10.18 -0.03
CA LEU A 56 -8.70 9.62 -1.26
C LEU A 56 -8.28 10.41 -2.51
N VAL A 57 -8.18 11.73 -2.41
CA VAL A 57 -7.72 12.60 -3.50
C VAL A 57 -6.24 12.38 -3.78
N GLU A 58 -5.42 12.16 -2.75
CA GLU A 58 -4.02 11.83 -2.91
C GLU A 58 -3.84 10.52 -3.66
N ILE A 59 -4.52 9.44 -3.24
CA ILE A 59 -4.52 8.14 -3.93
C ILE A 59 -4.83 8.31 -5.43
N LEU A 60 -5.90 9.04 -5.74
CA LEU A 60 -6.27 9.30 -7.14
C LEU A 60 -5.18 10.08 -7.88
N SER A 61 -4.54 11.05 -7.22
CA SER A 61 -3.45 11.85 -7.81
C SER A 61 -2.23 11.00 -8.16
N GLN A 62 -1.96 9.95 -7.39
CA GLN A 62 -0.82 9.07 -7.62
C GLN A 62 -1.09 8.02 -8.70
N TYR A 63 -2.28 7.40 -8.73
CA TYR A 63 -2.53 6.24 -9.60
C TYR A 63 -3.40 6.52 -10.84
N ARG A 64 -4.33 7.48 -10.77
CA ARG A 64 -5.43 7.59 -11.76
C ARG A 64 -5.65 9.01 -12.29
N ALA A 65 -4.88 10.00 -11.84
CA ALA A 65 -4.98 11.35 -12.34
C ALA A 65 -4.52 11.45 -13.81
N ARG A 66 -5.06 12.45 -14.53
CA ARG A 66 -4.69 12.72 -15.93
C ARG A 66 -3.18 12.96 -16.10
N ARG A 67 -2.55 13.52 -15.07
CA ARG A 67 -1.09 13.63 -14.93
C ARG A 67 -0.78 13.09 -13.55
N ALA A 68 -0.15 11.93 -13.48
CA ALA A 68 0.29 11.38 -12.21
C ALA A 68 1.17 12.42 -11.50
N ALA A 69 0.85 12.71 -10.25
CA ALA A 69 1.68 13.56 -9.42
C ALA A 69 3.08 12.92 -9.29
N LYS A 70 4.14 13.71 -9.25
CA LYS A 70 5.52 13.18 -9.13
C LYS A 70 5.92 12.87 -7.70
N THR A 71 5.26 13.52 -6.75
CA THR A 71 5.50 13.41 -5.31
C THR A 71 4.17 13.41 -4.59
N LEU A 72 4.19 13.06 -3.31
CA LEU A 72 3.06 13.29 -2.41
C LEU A 72 2.83 14.79 -2.23
N SER A 73 1.58 15.21 -2.07
CA SER A 73 1.25 16.62 -1.86
C SER A 73 1.67 17.11 -0.47
N PRO A 74 2.01 18.42 -0.30
CA PRO A 74 2.29 18.99 1.03
C PRO A 74 1.14 18.78 2.02
N ARG A 75 -0.11 18.85 1.52
CA ARG A 75 -1.32 18.61 2.32
C ARG A 75 -1.39 17.18 2.85
N PHE A 76 -1.00 16.21 2.03
CA PHE A 76 -0.87 14.83 2.48
C PHE A 76 0.24 14.71 3.54
N GLY A 77 1.35 15.43 3.39
CA GLY A 77 2.38 15.52 4.42
C GLY A 77 1.85 16.05 5.77
N THR A 78 1.03 17.10 5.75
CA THR A 78 0.34 17.63 6.95
C THR A 78 -0.61 16.59 7.56
N LEU A 79 -1.35 15.86 6.73
CA LEU A 79 -2.18 14.75 7.18
C LEU A 79 -1.34 13.69 7.89
N CYS A 80 -0.23 13.24 7.29
CA CYS A 80 0.66 12.23 7.86
C CYS A 80 1.20 12.65 9.24
N HIS A 81 1.68 13.89 9.37
CA HIS A 81 2.13 14.42 10.66
C HIS A 81 1.00 14.40 11.71
N LYS A 82 -0.20 14.84 11.32
CA LYS A 82 -1.35 14.89 12.23
C LYS A 82 -1.78 13.50 12.72
N VAL A 83 -1.80 12.50 11.84
CA VAL A 83 -2.15 11.13 12.23
C VAL A 83 -1.05 10.43 13.02
N ALA A 84 0.21 10.81 12.81
CA ALA A 84 1.36 10.28 13.54
C ALA A 84 1.56 10.90 14.93
N GLU A 85 1.11 12.14 15.17
CA GLU A 85 1.41 12.82 16.45
C GLU A 85 0.84 12.11 17.69
N ASN A 86 -0.35 11.52 17.59
CA ASN A 86 -1.09 10.98 18.75
C ASN A 86 -1.55 9.51 18.58
N PHE A 87 -0.88 8.75 17.71
CA PHE A 87 -1.36 7.40 17.36
C PHE A 87 -1.31 6.41 18.52
N ARG A 88 -0.28 6.48 19.37
CA ARG A 88 -0.14 5.59 20.54
C ARG A 88 -1.28 5.80 21.52
N GLN A 89 -1.56 7.06 21.85
CA GLN A 89 -2.68 7.40 22.72
C GLN A 89 -4.04 7.01 22.09
N THR A 90 -4.19 7.20 20.78
CA THR A 90 -5.39 6.77 20.04
C THR A 90 -5.61 5.26 20.16
N SER A 91 -4.54 4.48 20.01
CA SER A 91 -4.61 3.01 20.05
C SER A 91 -4.92 2.50 21.45
N LEU A 92 -4.31 3.07 22.49
CA LEU A 92 -4.63 2.74 23.90
C LEU A 92 -6.09 3.07 24.23
N ARG A 93 -6.60 4.24 23.82
CA ARG A 93 -8.01 4.60 24.05
C ARG A 93 -8.98 3.69 23.31
N LEU A 94 -8.63 3.24 22.11
CA LEU A 94 -9.43 2.29 21.35
C LEU A 94 -9.50 0.94 22.09
N PHE A 95 -8.36 0.46 22.58
CA PHE A 95 -8.26 -0.74 23.41
C PHE A 95 -9.11 -0.61 24.69
N ASP A 96 -9.03 0.51 25.40
CA ASP A 96 -9.79 0.77 26.62
C ASP A 96 -11.30 0.74 26.37
N ILE A 97 -11.77 1.32 25.25
CA ILE A 97 -13.19 1.28 24.88
C ILE A 97 -13.64 -0.18 24.71
N VAL A 98 -12.89 -0.98 23.94
CA VAL A 98 -13.26 -2.39 23.69
C VAL A 98 -13.23 -3.23 24.97
N HIS A 99 -12.25 -3.00 25.86
CA HIS A 99 -12.12 -3.71 27.13
C HIS A 99 -13.24 -3.35 28.11
N SER A 100 -13.59 -2.07 28.20
CA SER A 100 -14.64 -1.58 29.12
C SER A 100 -16.07 -1.91 28.69
N LEU A 101 -16.29 -2.39 27.46
CA LEU A 101 -17.63 -2.79 26.99
C LEU A 101 -18.28 -3.83 27.95
N PRO A 102 -19.55 -3.61 28.38
CA PRO A 102 -20.26 -4.55 29.24
C PRO A 102 -20.60 -5.86 28.50
N ARG A 103 -20.70 -6.98 29.25
CA ARG A 103 -21.04 -8.30 28.68
C ARG A 103 -22.52 -8.42 28.26
N HIS A 104 -23.41 -7.68 28.91
CA HIS A 104 -24.86 -7.76 28.65
C HIS A 104 -25.52 -6.37 28.63
N GLU A 105 -26.08 -6.05 27.45
CA GLU A 105 -27.21 -5.17 27.12
C GLU A 105 -27.11 -3.63 27.21
N ASN A 106 -26.14 -3.02 27.91
CA ASN A 106 -26.06 -1.55 27.99
C ASN A 106 -24.85 -0.94 27.27
N VAL A 107 -24.67 -1.29 26.00
CA VAL A 107 -23.65 -0.64 25.16
C VAL A 107 -24.14 0.76 24.79
N SER A 108 -23.39 1.79 25.19
CA SER A 108 -23.75 3.18 24.85
C SER A 108 -23.39 3.51 23.40
N LEU A 109 -24.31 4.19 22.71
CA LEU A 109 -24.06 4.83 21.41
C LEU A 109 -22.81 5.74 21.45
N THR A 110 -22.53 6.37 22.60
CA THR A 110 -21.35 7.23 22.76
C THR A 110 -20.04 6.44 22.63
N HIS A 111 -19.97 5.21 23.14
CA HIS A 111 -18.79 4.36 22.98
C HIS A 111 -18.57 3.98 21.52
N TRP A 112 -19.64 3.64 20.80
CA TRP A 112 -19.54 3.28 19.40
C TRP A 112 -19.10 4.45 18.53
N ILE A 113 -19.71 5.63 18.69
CA ILE A 113 -19.30 6.84 17.96
C ILE A 113 -17.84 7.18 18.27
N LYS A 114 -17.43 7.07 19.54
CA LYS A 114 -16.04 7.37 19.92
C LYS A 114 -15.06 6.35 19.35
N TRP A 115 -15.44 5.07 19.33
CA TRP A 115 -14.65 4.02 18.70
C TRP A 115 -14.52 4.28 17.20
N ILE A 116 -15.60 4.59 16.48
CA ILE A 116 -15.55 4.91 15.04
C ILE A 116 -14.55 6.04 14.77
N GLU A 117 -14.59 7.11 15.56
CA GLU A 117 -13.67 8.24 15.40
C GLU A 117 -12.20 7.81 15.56
N LEU A 118 -11.87 7.13 16.66
CA LEU A 118 -10.50 6.69 16.95
C LEU A 118 -10.00 5.64 15.95
N ALA A 119 -10.84 4.66 15.63
CA ALA A 119 -10.54 3.60 14.67
C ALA A 119 -10.34 4.18 13.27
N THR A 120 -11.09 5.24 12.91
CA THR A 120 -10.90 5.93 11.62
C THR A 120 -9.54 6.62 11.56
N TRP A 121 -9.11 7.28 12.65
CA TRP A 121 -7.77 7.88 12.71
C TRP A 121 -6.66 6.83 12.59
N GLN A 122 -6.81 5.69 13.26
CA GLN A 122 -5.88 4.57 13.16
C GLN A 122 -5.84 3.99 11.74
N HIS A 123 -6.99 3.80 11.09
CA HIS A 123 -7.08 3.37 9.69
C HIS A 123 -6.44 4.38 8.74
N LEU A 124 -6.66 5.68 8.95
CA LEU A 124 -6.04 6.72 8.13
C LEU A 124 -4.52 6.70 8.27
N LEU A 125 -3.98 6.51 9.48
CA LEU A 125 -2.54 6.36 9.70
C LEU A 125 -1.97 5.19 8.89
N ALA A 126 -2.52 3.99 9.08
CA ALA A 126 -2.05 2.80 8.37
C ALA A 126 -2.16 2.97 6.85
N SER A 127 -3.26 3.56 6.38
CA SER A 127 -3.47 3.83 4.96
C SER A 127 -2.47 4.84 4.38
N CYS A 128 -2.13 5.89 5.15
CA CYS A 128 -1.13 6.89 4.74
C CYS A 128 0.25 6.25 4.64
N TYR A 129 0.64 5.42 5.61
CA TYR A 129 1.90 4.68 5.58
C TYR A 129 1.99 3.74 4.37
N ILE A 130 0.92 2.96 4.11
CA ILE A 130 0.86 2.08 2.94
C ILE A 130 1.04 2.89 1.64
N LEU A 131 0.35 4.02 1.49
CA LEU A 131 0.47 4.84 0.27
C LEU A 131 1.87 5.44 0.12
N GLU A 132 2.47 5.89 1.22
CA GLU A 132 3.82 6.43 1.21
C GLU A 132 4.84 5.35 0.81
N SER A 133 4.73 4.16 1.37
CA SER A 133 5.68 3.10 1.07
C SER A 133 5.61 2.61 -0.38
N GLN A 134 4.42 2.73 -0.98
CA GLN A 134 4.18 2.45 -2.39
C GLN A 134 4.86 3.46 -3.34
N GLN A 135 5.28 4.63 -2.86
CA GLN A 135 5.92 5.64 -3.70
C GLN A 135 7.24 5.12 -4.28
N ALA A 136 8.12 4.58 -3.45
CA ALA A 136 9.39 4.04 -3.89
C ALA A 136 9.24 2.61 -4.47
N THR A 137 8.38 1.78 -3.87
CA THR A 137 8.24 0.37 -4.25
C THR A 137 7.42 0.18 -5.53
N LEU A 138 6.17 0.66 -5.59
CA LEU A 138 5.28 0.46 -6.73
C LEU A 138 5.42 1.53 -7.81
N LEU A 139 5.64 2.79 -7.43
CA LEU A 139 5.78 3.88 -8.38
C LEU A 139 7.23 4.15 -8.78
N GLY A 140 8.16 3.37 -8.21
CA GLY A 140 9.57 3.40 -8.55
C GLY A 140 10.18 4.78 -8.35
N ARG A 141 9.72 5.61 -7.41
CA ARG A 141 10.24 6.97 -7.18
C ARG A 141 11.57 6.95 -6.44
N GLU A 142 12.33 8.03 -6.56
CA GLU A 142 13.50 8.22 -5.68
C GLU A 142 13.05 8.19 -4.21
N PRO A 143 13.80 7.51 -3.32
CA PRO A 143 13.54 7.56 -1.89
C PRO A 143 13.61 9.00 -1.38
N SER A 144 12.54 9.45 -0.75
CA SER A 144 12.50 10.67 0.04
C SER A 144 12.62 10.34 1.53
N PRO A 145 13.03 11.28 2.39
CA PRO A 145 12.86 11.12 3.83
C PRO A 145 11.42 10.71 4.15
N SER A 146 11.28 9.71 5.00
CA SER A 146 9.98 9.23 5.46
C SER A 146 9.22 10.36 6.15
N LEU A 147 7.93 10.47 5.86
CA LEU A 147 6.94 11.31 6.53
C LEU A 147 6.59 10.75 7.91
N PHE A 148 6.96 9.50 8.19
CA PHE A 148 6.84 8.86 9.50
C PHE A 148 8.23 8.71 10.14
N PHE A 149 8.32 9.07 11.43
CA PHE A 149 9.56 8.99 12.20
C PHE A 149 9.90 7.55 12.62
N ASP A 150 8.89 6.72 12.84
CA ASP A 150 9.02 5.36 13.36
C ASP A 150 9.00 4.32 12.22
N SER A 151 9.59 3.15 12.47
CA SER A 151 9.50 1.99 11.58
C SER A 151 8.04 1.58 11.37
N GLY A 152 7.71 1.02 10.20
CA GLY A 152 6.39 0.43 9.94
C GLY A 152 5.98 -0.62 10.97
N MET A 153 6.97 -1.24 11.63
CA MET A 153 6.74 -2.20 12.71
C MET A 153 6.05 -1.59 13.93
N GLU A 154 6.22 -0.29 14.19
CA GLU A 154 5.60 0.41 15.31
C GLU A 154 4.21 0.96 15.00
N LEU A 155 3.72 0.77 13.77
CA LEU A 155 2.37 1.17 13.40
C LEU A 155 1.35 0.40 14.23
N PRO A 156 0.24 1.05 14.58
CA PRO A 156 -0.85 0.35 15.23
C PRO A 156 -1.44 -0.69 14.30
N PHE A 157 -1.69 -1.89 14.81
CA PHE A 157 -2.27 -2.96 14.04
C PHE A 157 -3.77 -2.69 13.84
N PRO A 158 -4.29 -2.63 12.59
CA PRO A 158 -5.68 -2.27 12.34
C PRO A 158 -6.66 -3.27 12.96
N THR A 159 -7.84 -2.77 13.34
CA THR A 159 -8.93 -3.65 13.77
C THR A 159 -9.50 -4.42 12.57
N HIS A 160 -9.83 -5.70 12.78
CA HIS A 160 -10.39 -6.58 11.75
C HIS A 160 -11.71 -6.02 11.17
N SER A 161 -11.91 -6.20 9.86
CA SER A 161 -13.04 -5.68 9.07
C SER A 161 -14.40 -6.11 9.62
N SER A 162 -14.49 -7.30 10.21
CA SER A 162 -15.72 -7.81 10.84
C SER A 162 -16.26 -6.89 11.95
N VAL A 163 -15.42 -6.05 12.56
CA VAL A 163 -15.86 -5.06 13.57
C VAL A 163 -16.40 -3.79 12.91
N TRP A 164 -15.93 -3.47 11.70
CA TRP A 164 -16.37 -2.33 10.91
C TRP A 164 -17.67 -2.60 10.15
N ASP A 165 -17.86 -3.82 9.65
CA ASP A 165 -18.95 -4.19 8.75
C ASP A 165 -20.28 -4.49 9.47
N THR A 166 -20.35 -4.23 10.78
CA THR A 166 -21.55 -4.45 11.59
C THR A 166 -22.63 -3.40 11.31
N ALA A 167 -23.88 -3.82 11.19
CA ALA A 167 -25.00 -2.92 10.87
C ALA A 167 -25.59 -2.26 12.14
N THR A 168 -25.46 -2.91 13.29
CA THR A 168 -26.07 -2.45 14.54
C THR A 168 -25.06 -2.30 15.68
N LEU A 169 -25.41 -1.47 16.66
CA LEU A 169 -24.62 -1.24 17.88
C LEU A 169 -24.36 -2.55 18.66
N ALA A 170 -25.35 -3.44 18.69
CA ALA A 170 -25.26 -4.72 19.39
C ALA A 170 -24.28 -5.67 18.67
N GLU A 171 -24.38 -5.75 17.34
CA GLU A 171 -23.44 -6.53 16.52
C GLU A 171 -22.01 -6.01 16.67
N TRP A 172 -21.82 -4.69 16.62
CA TRP A 172 -20.51 -4.06 16.83
C TRP A 172 -19.88 -4.48 18.16
N ALA A 173 -20.65 -4.42 19.26
CA ALA A 173 -20.13 -4.76 20.58
C ALA A 173 -19.73 -6.25 20.70
N ILE A 174 -20.51 -7.14 20.09
CA ILE A 174 -20.21 -8.57 20.03
C ILE A 174 -18.91 -8.79 19.22
N ALA A 175 -18.82 -8.21 18.02
CA ALA A 175 -17.65 -8.33 17.15
C ALA A 175 -16.39 -7.74 17.78
N ALA A 176 -16.50 -6.57 18.42
CA ALA A 176 -15.41 -5.93 19.14
C ALA A 176 -14.91 -6.81 20.31
N LYS A 177 -15.82 -7.47 21.04
CA LYS A 177 -15.45 -8.39 22.13
C LYS A 177 -14.78 -9.66 21.62
N GLN A 178 -15.25 -10.22 20.51
CA GLN A 178 -14.61 -11.37 19.87
C GLN A 178 -13.19 -11.04 19.41
N ASN A 179 -12.94 -9.78 19.06
CA ASN A 179 -11.65 -9.24 18.65
C ASN A 179 -10.99 -8.39 19.76
N SER A 180 -11.20 -8.72 21.04
CA SER A 180 -10.73 -7.88 22.16
C SER A 180 -9.27 -8.06 22.55
N SER A 181 -8.59 -9.11 22.09
CA SER A 181 -7.15 -9.32 22.32
C SER A 181 -6.33 -9.28 21.03
N PRO A 182 -6.45 -8.26 20.17
CA PRO A 182 -5.58 -8.16 19.01
C PRO A 182 -4.22 -7.60 19.44
N PRO A 183 -3.16 -7.92 18.70
CA PRO A 183 -1.92 -7.14 18.72
C PRO A 183 -2.26 -5.63 18.61
N LEU A 184 -1.64 -4.81 19.45
CA LEU A 184 -1.79 -3.36 19.41
C LEU A 184 -0.95 -2.75 18.29
N TYR A 185 0.20 -3.36 18.01
CA TYR A 185 1.18 -2.90 17.03
C TYR A 185 1.60 -4.02 16.09
N VAL A 186 2.14 -3.65 14.92
CA VAL A 186 2.55 -4.62 13.90
C VAL A 186 3.62 -5.59 14.41
N TYR A 187 4.60 -5.13 15.19
CA TYR A 187 5.66 -6.00 15.75
C TYR A 187 5.15 -7.06 16.74
N GLU A 188 3.94 -6.91 17.27
CA GLU A 188 3.34 -7.88 18.20
C GLU A 188 2.65 -9.03 17.45
N VAL A 189 2.49 -8.92 16.13
CA VAL A 189 1.85 -9.94 15.31
C VAL A 189 2.83 -11.09 15.08
N THR A 190 2.51 -12.26 15.64
CA THR A 190 3.33 -13.47 15.56
C THR A 190 2.47 -14.69 15.19
N PRO A 191 3.07 -15.78 14.68
CA PRO A 191 2.35 -17.03 14.48
C PRO A 191 1.69 -17.48 15.79
N GLY A 192 0.35 -17.45 15.84
CA GLY A 192 -0.44 -17.82 17.02
C GLY A 192 -0.90 -16.67 17.92
N SER A 193 -0.49 -15.41 17.66
CA SER A 193 -1.05 -14.25 18.38
C SER A 193 -2.45 -13.86 17.91
N LEU A 194 -2.88 -14.37 16.76
CA LEU A 194 -4.16 -14.03 16.13
C LEU A 194 -5.17 -15.17 16.31
N LEU A 195 -6.38 -14.81 16.72
CA LEU A 195 -7.52 -15.74 16.82
C LEU A 195 -8.16 -16.02 15.45
N LEU A 196 -8.05 -15.07 14.54
CA LEU A 196 -8.56 -15.13 13.17
C LEU A 196 -7.40 -14.83 12.21
N PRO A 197 -7.42 -15.40 10.98
CA PRO A 197 -6.53 -14.94 9.92
C PRO A 197 -6.67 -13.42 9.73
N CYS A 198 -5.59 -12.74 9.31
CA CYS A 198 -5.69 -11.33 8.98
C CYS A 198 -6.73 -11.13 7.86
N ASP A 199 -7.38 -9.97 7.85
CA ASP A 199 -8.13 -9.52 6.66
C ASP A 199 -7.20 -8.87 5.63
N THR A 200 -7.77 -8.47 4.47
CA THR A 200 -7.04 -7.83 3.38
C THR A 200 -6.35 -6.52 3.78
N PHE A 201 -6.93 -5.74 4.70
CA PHE A 201 -6.38 -4.45 5.12
C PHE A 201 -5.26 -4.63 6.14
N GLN A 202 -5.44 -5.48 7.15
CA GLN A 202 -4.41 -5.91 8.09
C GLN A 202 -3.22 -6.53 7.35
N SER A 203 -3.49 -7.39 6.38
CA SER A 203 -2.46 -7.97 5.50
C SER A 203 -1.70 -6.89 4.72
N SER A 204 -2.39 -5.86 4.24
CA SER A 204 -1.73 -4.74 3.54
C SER A 204 -0.82 -3.94 4.47
N ALA A 205 -1.20 -3.75 5.74
CA ALA A 205 -0.37 -3.09 6.74
C ALA A 205 0.89 -3.91 7.08
N LEU A 206 0.74 -5.23 7.26
CA LEU A 206 1.87 -6.15 7.47
C LEU A 206 2.83 -6.14 6.28
N LEU A 207 2.30 -6.28 5.07
CA LEU A 207 3.11 -6.24 3.85
C LEU A 207 3.86 -4.91 3.72
N ALA A 208 3.21 -3.79 4.01
CA ALA A 208 3.89 -2.51 4.03
C ALA A 208 5.00 -2.49 5.09
N ALA A 209 4.74 -2.86 6.34
CA ALA A 209 5.77 -2.82 7.38
C ALA A 209 7.00 -3.70 7.06
N HIS A 210 6.77 -4.93 6.58
CA HIS A 210 7.85 -5.90 6.33
C HIS A 210 8.60 -5.70 5.00
N TYR A 211 7.92 -5.20 3.96
CA TYR A 211 8.49 -5.12 2.60
C TYR A 211 8.78 -3.68 2.12
N SER A 212 8.57 -2.66 2.97
CA SER A 212 8.82 -1.26 2.59
C SER A 212 10.23 -0.76 2.92
N HIS A 213 11.14 -1.63 3.36
CA HIS A 213 12.53 -1.26 3.64
C HIS A 213 13.30 -1.03 2.33
N VAL A 214 13.21 0.20 1.84
CA VAL A 214 13.79 0.63 0.58
C VAL A 214 15.13 1.32 0.85
N ASP A 215 16.13 0.54 1.24
CA ASP A 215 17.51 0.86 0.88
C ASP A 215 17.74 0.38 -0.57
N THR A 216 17.11 1.10 -1.51
CA THR A 216 16.96 0.75 -2.95
C THR A 216 18.26 0.40 -3.65
N ASN A 217 19.40 0.86 -3.13
CA ASN A 217 20.70 0.65 -3.74
C ASN A 217 21.32 -0.72 -3.43
N LEU A 218 20.88 -1.39 -2.35
CA LEU A 218 21.48 -2.64 -1.87
C LEU A 218 20.48 -3.80 -1.72
N ALA A 219 19.17 -3.53 -1.72
CA ALA A 219 18.12 -4.51 -1.41
C ALA A 219 18.14 -5.78 -2.28
N TYR A 220 18.50 -5.71 -3.57
CA TYR A 220 18.52 -6.89 -4.44
C TYR A 220 19.87 -7.64 -4.45
N PHE A 221 20.93 -7.06 -3.88
CA PHE A 221 22.22 -7.74 -3.72
C PHE A 221 22.33 -8.44 -2.36
N ASN A 222 21.72 -7.86 -1.32
CA ASN A 222 21.68 -8.38 0.04
C ASN A 222 20.26 -8.19 0.60
N ALA A 223 19.28 -8.91 0.07
CA ALA A 223 17.92 -8.83 0.57
C ALA A 223 17.92 -9.21 2.06
N PRO A 224 17.43 -8.34 2.97
CA PRO A 224 17.28 -8.71 4.36
C PRO A 224 16.38 -9.93 4.45
N THR A 225 16.67 -10.82 5.41
CA THR A 225 15.80 -11.96 5.70
C THR A 225 14.49 -11.42 6.27
N VAL A 226 13.49 -11.21 5.41
CA VAL A 226 12.16 -10.81 5.84
C VAL A 226 11.53 -12.02 6.54
N GLU A 227 11.06 -11.84 7.77
CA GLU A 227 10.28 -12.87 8.46
C GLU A 227 9.08 -13.27 7.59
N GLU A 228 8.88 -14.58 7.41
CA GLU A 228 7.89 -15.10 6.49
C GLU A 228 6.48 -14.92 7.07
N VAL A 229 5.86 -13.79 6.75
CA VAL A 229 4.50 -13.45 7.18
C VAL A 229 3.41 -14.19 6.38
N ASP A 230 3.76 -14.95 5.34
CA ASP A 230 2.82 -15.60 4.43
C ASP A 230 1.68 -16.36 5.12
N HIS A 231 1.97 -17.02 6.24
CA HIS A 231 1.04 -17.89 6.97
C HIS A 231 0.00 -17.14 7.83
N ILE A 232 0.20 -15.84 8.11
CA ILE A 232 -0.76 -15.00 8.87
C ILE A 232 -1.62 -14.12 7.95
N LEU A 233 -1.25 -13.97 6.68
CA LEU A 233 -1.96 -13.12 5.74
C LEU A 233 -3.29 -13.74 5.31
N ASP A 234 -4.19 -12.87 4.86
CA ASP A 234 -5.45 -13.23 4.22
C ASP A 234 -5.22 -14.08 2.95
N ASP A 235 -6.03 -15.13 2.75
CA ASP A 235 -5.88 -16.07 1.64
C ASP A 235 -6.52 -15.57 0.32
N SER A 236 -7.06 -14.35 0.30
CA SER A 236 -7.69 -13.80 -0.91
C SER A 236 -6.70 -13.62 -2.06
N PHE A 237 -7.27 -13.62 -3.27
CA PHE A 237 -6.53 -13.32 -4.50
C PHE A 237 -5.76 -11.99 -4.40
N VAL A 238 -6.38 -10.94 -3.85
CA VAL A 238 -5.78 -9.60 -3.77
C VAL A 238 -4.57 -9.61 -2.83
N THR A 239 -4.68 -10.27 -1.68
CA THR A 239 -3.59 -10.35 -0.71
C THR A 239 -2.42 -11.16 -1.27
N LYS A 240 -2.70 -12.33 -1.88
CA LYS A 240 -1.69 -13.14 -2.58
C LYS A 240 -0.96 -12.35 -3.67
N GLN A 241 -1.70 -11.60 -4.48
CA GLN A 241 -1.11 -10.77 -5.52
C GLN A 241 -0.22 -9.66 -4.94
N LYS A 242 -0.64 -8.99 -3.86
CA LYS A 242 0.16 -7.97 -3.17
C LYS A 242 1.44 -8.57 -2.58
N LEU A 243 1.36 -9.72 -1.93
CA LEU A 243 2.50 -10.44 -1.37
C LEU A 243 3.53 -10.80 -2.45
N LEU A 244 3.09 -11.46 -3.53
CA LEU A 244 3.97 -11.82 -4.63
C LEU A 244 4.60 -10.58 -5.27
N THR A 245 3.83 -9.50 -5.42
CA THR A 245 4.35 -8.23 -5.91
C THR A 245 5.43 -7.70 -4.96
N ALA A 246 5.16 -7.62 -3.66
CA ALA A 246 6.13 -7.17 -2.67
C ALA A 246 7.43 -8.00 -2.71
N LYS A 247 7.32 -9.34 -2.79
CA LYS A 247 8.46 -10.25 -2.96
C LYS A 247 9.23 -9.98 -4.26
N LEU A 248 8.54 -9.75 -5.38
CA LEU A 248 9.19 -9.44 -6.65
C LEU A 248 10.02 -8.15 -6.57
N LEU A 249 9.50 -7.12 -5.90
CA LEU A 249 10.17 -5.83 -5.76
C LEU A 249 11.45 -5.93 -4.92
N GLN A 250 11.54 -6.88 -3.98
CA GLN A 250 12.75 -7.10 -3.17
C GLN A 250 13.90 -7.67 -4.00
N VAL A 251 13.60 -8.50 -5.00
CA VAL A 251 14.61 -9.22 -5.78
C VAL A 251 14.86 -8.60 -7.17
N THR A 252 14.23 -7.47 -7.48
CA THR A 252 14.30 -6.83 -8.80
C THR A 252 14.77 -5.38 -8.69
N PRO A 253 15.73 -4.92 -9.53
CA PRO A 253 16.12 -3.52 -9.57
C PRO A 253 15.07 -2.67 -10.32
N ILE A 254 13.93 -2.40 -9.69
CA ILE A 254 12.72 -1.86 -10.34
C ILE A 254 12.95 -0.54 -11.06
N ARG A 255 13.71 0.41 -10.47
CA ARG A 255 14.04 1.68 -11.15
C ARG A 255 14.86 1.45 -12.42
N ALA A 256 15.83 0.53 -12.40
CA ALA A 256 16.62 0.18 -13.58
C ALA A 256 15.76 -0.51 -14.65
N LEU A 257 14.91 -1.45 -14.23
CA LEU A 257 13.97 -2.15 -15.09
C LEU A 257 13.06 -1.17 -15.84
N LEU A 258 12.40 -0.28 -15.09
CA LEU A 258 11.52 0.76 -15.62
C LEU A 258 12.25 1.72 -16.55
N ALA A 259 13.42 2.24 -16.13
CA ALA A 259 14.19 3.19 -16.93
C ALA A 259 14.61 2.60 -18.28
N VAL A 260 15.03 1.33 -18.31
CA VAL A 260 15.48 0.67 -19.55
C VAL A 260 14.31 0.33 -20.45
N SER A 261 13.23 -0.26 -19.91
CA SER A 261 12.03 -0.58 -20.71
C SER A 261 11.29 0.66 -21.21
N GLY A 262 11.36 1.76 -20.45
CA GLY A 262 10.75 3.05 -20.78
C GLY A 262 11.68 4.01 -21.53
N GLU A 263 12.82 3.54 -22.04
CA GLU A 263 13.77 4.37 -22.82
C GLU A 263 14.15 5.70 -22.11
N SER A 264 14.62 5.63 -20.87
CA SER A 264 14.92 6.76 -19.95
C SER A 264 13.73 7.37 -19.21
N TRP A 265 12.55 6.75 -19.27
CA TRP A 265 11.40 7.11 -18.44
C TRP A 265 11.12 6.05 -17.36
N ILE A 266 10.97 6.52 -16.12
CA ILE A 266 10.47 5.75 -14.99
C ILE A 266 9.04 6.24 -14.75
N LEU A 267 8.07 5.57 -15.39
CA LEU A 267 6.67 5.98 -15.40
C LEU A 267 6.51 7.47 -15.83
N SER A 268 6.22 8.37 -14.89
CA SER A 268 6.04 9.81 -15.12
C SER A 268 7.31 10.66 -14.92
N GLU A 269 8.43 10.04 -14.57
CA GLU A 269 9.72 10.68 -14.31
C GLU A 269 10.69 10.42 -15.46
N LYS A 270 11.36 11.45 -15.97
CA LYS A 270 12.45 11.29 -16.94
C LYS A 270 13.78 11.25 -16.19
N VAL A 271 14.63 10.27 -16.51
CA VAL A 271 15.98 10.15 -15.96
C VAL A 271 16.77 11.42 -16.30
N ALA A 272 17.40 12.01 -15.28
CA ALA A 272 17.96 13.37 -15.37
C ALA A 272 19.17 13.47 -16.31
N SER A 273 19.98 12.41 -16.42
CA SER A 273 21.20 12.42 -17.22
C SER A 273 21.45 11.12 -18.00
N SER A 274 22.17 11.25 -19.10
CA SER A 274 22.62 10.08 -19.91
C SER A 274 23.54 9.16 -19.10
N GLN A 275 24.36 9.72 -18.20
CA GLN A 275 25.23 8.96 -17.31
C GLN A 275 24.41 8.10 -16.34
N GLN A 276 23.38 8.67 -15.71
CA GLN A 276 22.48 7.92 -14.83
C GLN A 276 21.74 6.82 -15.59
N PHE A 277 21.32 7.09 -16.83
CA PHE A 277 20.70 6.06 -17.66
C PHE A 277 21.66 4.92 -18.03
N ALA A 278 22.94 5.23 -18.29
CA ALA A 278 23.96 4.22 -18.50
C ALA A 278 24.20 3.35 -17.26
N VAL A 279 24.14 3.95 -16.05
CA VAL A 279 24.17 3.21 -14.79
C VAL A 279 22.99 2.24 -14.71
N PHE A 280 21.75 2.67 -14.97
CA PHE A 280 20.59 1.77 -14.96
C PHE A 280 20.72 0.61 -15.97
N LYS A 281 21.21 0.87 -17.18
CA LYS A 281 21.49 -0.20 -18.16
C LYS A 281 22.49 -1.22 -17.65
N ASN A 282 23.57 -0.75 -17.03
CA ASN A 282 24.59 -1.63 -16.46
C ASN A 282 24.04 -2.42 -15.28
N THR A 283 23.30 -1.78 -14.36
CA THR A 283 22.62 -2.45 -13.25
C THR A 283 21.71 -3.57 -13.73
N LEU A 284 20.83 -3.30 -14.71
CA LEU A 284 19.90 -4.29 -15.22
C LEU A 284 20.62 -5.45 -15.93
N ARG A 285 21.67 -5.15 -16.71
CA ARG A 285 22.48 -6.17 -17.39
C ARG A 285 23.20 -7.08 -16.38
N THR A 286 23.79 -6.48 -15.34
CA THR A 286 24.48 -7.21 -14.28
C THR A 286 23.53 -8.10 -13.50
N TRP A 287 22.33 -7.61 -13.18
CA TRP A 287 21.30 -8.41 -12.50
C TRP A 287 20.80 -9.57 -13.38
N ALA A 288 20.48 -9.30 -14.65
CA ALA A 288 19.96 -10.32 -15.57
C ALA A 288 20.99 -11.40 -15.91
N SER A 289 22.29 -11.07 -15.94
CA SER A 289 23.34 -12.04 -16.23
C SER A 289 23.47 -13.13 -15.16
N GLN A 290 23.01 -12.86 -13.92
CA GLN A 290 23.08 -13.81 -12.82
C GLN A 290 22.18 -15.05 -13.03
N ILE A 291 21.18 -14.97 -13.92
CA ILE A 291 20.33 -16.12 -14.28
C ILE A 291 21.18 -17.29 -14.78
N TRP A 292 22.23 -16.96 -15.51
CA TRP A 292 23.09 -17.93 -16.16
C TRP A 292 24.34 -18.28 -15.35
N THR A 293 24.56 -17.62 -14.20
CA THR A 293 25.67 -17.98 -13.33
C THR A 293 25.28 -19.21 -12.50
N PRO A 294 26.10 -20.28 -12.49
CA PRO A 294 25.87 -21.44 -11.65
C PRO A 294 25.95 -21.02 -10.18
N SER A 295 24.95 -21.42 -9.39
CA SER A 295 24.90 -21.13 -7.96
C SER A 295 26.01 -21.93 -7.28
N THR A 296 27.13 -21.29 -6.96
CA THR A 296 28.30 -21.96 -6.36
C THR A 296 28.08 -22.34 -4.89
N ASN A 297 27.08 -21.74 -4.23
CA ASN A 297 26.65 -22.07 -2.87
C ASN A 297 25.13 -22.32 -2.84
N SER A 298 24.72 -23.48 -2.30
CA SER A 298 23.32 -23.96 -2.27
C SER A 298 22.37 -23.18 -1.35
N SER A 299 22.85 -22.13 -0.67
CA SER A 299 22.11 -21.37 0.34
C SER A 299 21.78 -19.93 -0.06
N GLN A 300 22.28 -19.43 -1.20
CA GLN A 300 21.91 -18.11 -1.72
C GLN A 300 21.23 -18.28 -3.07
N SER A 301 19.90 -18.15 -3.07
CA SER A 301 19.17 -17.99 -4.32
C SER A 301 19.64 -16.71 -5.01
N VAL A 302 19.75 -16.78 -6.34
CA VAL A 302 20.18 -15.65 -7.15
C VAL A 302 18.95 -14.79 -7.41
N ALA A 303 18.98 -13.52 -7.01
CA ALA A 303 17.82 -12.62 -7.05
C ALA A 303 17.06 -12.63 -8.38
N SER A 304 17.76 -12.71 -9.52
CA SER A 304 17.11 -12.78 -10.83
C SER A 304 16.40 -14.10 -11.14
N LYS A 305 16.84 -15.24 -10.56
CA LYS A 305 16.12 -16.52 -10.65
C LYS A 305 14.86 -16.49 -9.79
N ASP A 306 14.94 -15.92 -8.59
CA ASP A 306 13.75 -15.71 -7.74
C ASP A 306 12.75 -14.78 -8.42
N ALA A 307 13.23 -13.67 -9.00
CA ALA A 307 12.38 -12.75 -9.74
C ALA A 307 11.65 -13.43 -10.90
N LEU A 308 12.34 -14.30 -11.66
CA LEU A 308 11.72 -15.09 -12.73
C LEU A 308 10.60 -15.99 -12.19
N LYS A 309 10.89 -16.74 -11.12
CA LYS A 309 9.91 -17.65 -10.50
C LYS A 309 8.68 -16.86 -10.02
N ILE A 310 8.90 -15.80 -9.24
CA ILE A 310 7.82 -14.96 -8.71
C ILE A 310 7.03 -14.30 -9.85
N ALA A 311 7.69 -13.84 -10.91
CA ALA A 311 7.01 -13.26 -12.07
C ALA A 311 6.08 -14.28 -12.75
N VAL A 312 6.52 -15.53 -12.91
CA VAL A 312 5.67 -16.62 -13.42
C VAL A 312 4.51 -16.89 -12.48
N ASP A 313 4.74 -16.95 -11.17
CA ASP A 313 3.71 -17.18 -10.16
C ASP A 313 2.63 -16.07 -10.19
N ILE A 314 3.03 -14.80 -10.34
CA ILE A 314 2.09 -13.66 -10.50
C ILE A 314 1.21 -13.85 -11.74
N LEU A 315 1.81 -14.19 -12.88
CA LEU A 315 1.07 -14.34 -14.13
C LEU A 315 0.13 -15.55 -14.08
N GLN A 316 0.57 -16.67 -13.52
CA GLN A 316 -0.27 -17.85 -13.31
C GLN A 316 -1.45 -17.54 -12.39
N LEU A 317 -1.19 -16.84 -11.27
CA LEU A 317 -2.23 -16.41 -10.33
C LEU A 317 -3.30 -15.58 -11.05
N VAL A 318 -2.89 -14.61 -11.88
CA VAL A 318 -3.82 -13.73 -12.61
C VAL A 318 -4.56 -14.48 -13.72
N MET A 319 -3.89 -15.39 -14.45
CA MET A 319 -4.52 -16.23 -15.48
C MET A 319 -5.55 -17.19 -14.88
N GLY A 320 -5.34 -17.65 -13.65
CA GLY A 320 -6.29 -18.51 -12.93
C GLY A 320 -7.55 -17.78 -12.45
N LYS A 321 -7.58 -16.44 -12.47
CA LYS A 321 -8.72 -15.67 -11.97
C LYS A 321 -9.84 -15.61 -13.02
N GLN A 322 -11.04 -16.07 -12.65
CA GLN A 322 -12.26 -15.76 -13.40
C GLN A 322 -12.56 -14.26 -13.33
N ALA A 323 -12.93 -13.65 -14.46
CA ALA A 323 -13.10 -12.20 -14.68
C ALA A 323 -14.18 -11.50 -13.82
N GLN A 324 -14.74 -12.15 -12.80
CA GLN A 324 -15.96 -11.71 -12.12
C GLN A 324 -15.75 -10.88 -10.85
N CYS A 325 -14.51 -10.62 -10.41
CA CYS A 325 -14.30 -9.84 -9.19
C CYS A 325 -13.41 -8.60 -9.44
N CYS A 326 -14.06 -7.49 -9.78
CA CYS A 326 -13.49 -6.15 -9.77
C CYS A 326 -13.38 -5.64 -8.33
N GLU A 327 -12.41 -6.17 -7.57
CA GLU A 327 -12.05 -5.53 -6.30
C GLU A 327 -11.26 -4.25 -6.57
N LEU A 328 -11.67 -3.16 -5.91
CA LEU A 328 -11.05 -1.84 -6.00
C LEU A 328 -9.63 -1.91 -5.40
N ASN A 329 -8.62 -2.28 -6.20
CA ASN A 329 -7.24 -2.37 -5.72
C ASN A 329 -6.30 -1.52 -6.58
N MET A 330 -6.06 -0.28 -6.15
CA MET A 330 -5.14 0.63 -6.86
C MET A 330 -3.70 0.10 -6.76
N GLY A 331 -3.01 0.03 -7.90
CA GLY A 331 -1.64 -0.48 -7.97
C GLY A 331 -1.53 -1.99 -8.14
N SER A 332 -2.63 -2.75 -8.11
CA SER A 332 -2.61 -4.21 -8.39
C SER A 332 -2.13 -4.55 -9.80
N ASP A 333 -2.44 -3.67 -10.75
CA ASP A 333 -1.97 -3.70 -12.13
C ASP A 333 -0.43 -3.61 -12.23
N MET A 334 0.23 -2.97 -11.25
CA MET A 334 1.69 -2.83 -11.25
C MET A 334 2.42 -4.16 -11.09
N GLY A 335 1.90 -5.08 -10.29
CA GLY A 335 2.53 -6.40 -10.11
C GLY A 335 2.62 -7.19 -11.43
N VAL A 336 1.53 -7.18 -12.21
CA VAL A 336 1.46 -7.82 -13.53
C VAL A 336 2.38 -7.12 -14.53
N TYR A 337 2.39 -5.79 -14.50
CA TYR A 337 3.29 -5.00 -15.33
C TYR A 337 4.76 -5.34 -15.04
N PHE A 338 5.17 -5.35 -13.77
CA PHE A 338 6.54 -5.71 -13.38
C PHE A 338 6.91 -7.14 -13.73
N ALA A 339 6.02 -8.12 -13.48
CA ALA A 339 6.25 -9.51 -13.86
C ALA A 339 6.49 -9.65 -15.38
N SER A 340 5.72 -8.92 -16.17
CA SER A 340 5.88 -8.89 -17.64
C SER A 340 7.22 -8.29 -18.06
N LEU A 341 7.64 -7.18 -17.43
CA LEU A 341 8.94 -6.56 -17.71
C LEU A 341 10.13 -7.44 -17.31
N VAL A 342 10.01 -8.19 -16.20
CA VAL A 342 11.00 -9.18 -15.78
C VAL A 342 11.15 -10.25 -16.86
N LEU A 343 10.05 -10.87 -17.31
CA LEU A 343 10.11 -11.85 -18.40
C LEU A 343 10.69 -11.28 -19.68
N TRP A 344 10.28 -10.06 -20.08
CA TRP A 344 10.84 -9.37 -21.23
C TRP A 344 12.36 -9.18 -21.12
N THR A 345 12.85 -8.74 -19.96
CA THR A 345 14.30 -8.56 -19.73
C THR A 345 15.06 -9.88 -19.85
N ILE A 346 14.53 -10.95 -19.28
CA ILE A 346 15.17 -12.27 -19.26
C ILE A 346 15.21 -12.87 -20.67
N THR A 347 14.11 -12.79 -21.40
CA THR A 347 14.01 -13.30 -22.77
C THR A 347 14.90 -12.51 -23.73
N THR A 348 14.92 -11.18 -23.63
CA THR A 348 15.80 -10.33 -24.47
C THR A 348 17.28 -10.57 -24.18
N THR A 349 17.68 -10.70 -22.91
CA THR A 349 19.06 -11.05 -22.56
C THR A 349 19.46 -12.46 -23.00
N ALA A 350 18.53 -13.41 -23.05
CA ALA A 350 18.77 -14.74 -23.61
C ALA A 350 18.99 -14.69 -25.13
N SER A 351 18.23 -13.86 -25.85
CA SER A 351 18.30 -13.74 -27.32
C SER A 351 19.46 -12.91 -27.87
N THR A 352 20.10 -12.10 -27.01
CA THR A 352 21.23 -11.22 -27.40
C THR A 352 22.60 -11.82 -27.06
N ARG A 353 22.61 -13.05 -26.52
CA ARG A 353 23.78 -13.93 -26.45
C ARG A 353 23.85 -14.79 -27.70
#